data_AF-A0A2E9IKB4-F1
#
_entry.id   AF-A0A2E9IKB4-F1
#
_cell.length_a   1.000
_cell.length_b   1.000
_cell.length_c   1.000
_cell.angle_alpha   90.00
_cell.angle_beta   90.00
_cell.angle_gamma   90.00
#
_symmetry.space_group_name_H-M   'P 1'
#
loop_
_entity.id
_entity.type
_entity.pdbx_description
1 polymer ?
#
loop_
_entity_poly.entity_id
_entity_poly.type
_entity_poly.pdbx_seq_one_letter_code
_entity_poly.pdbx_strand_id
1 'polypeptide(L)' 'LETIHSRGMSFRVCIACNGIRVYPYVGFMTGQRYQCQDCLELMVIPLEFENEKDYKEYLSIMNESE' A
#
# COMPACT_ATOMS: atom_id res chain seq x y z
N LEU A 1 11.97 -5.91 30.71
CA LEU A 1 10.58 -6.00 30.19
C LEU A 1 10.56 -5.24 28.87
N GLU A 2 11.13 -5.87 27.83
CA GLU A 2 11.10 -5.30 26.48
C GLU A 2 9.75 -5.63 25.88
N THR A 3 8.89 -4.62 25.80
CA THR A 3 7.60 -4.72 25.13
C THR A 3 7.85 -4.93 23.65
N ILE A 4 7.86 -6.20 23.22
CA ILE A 4 7.74 -6.58 21.82
C ILE A 4 6.36 -6.06 21.39
N HIS A 5 6.31 -4.85 20.82
CA HIS A 5 5.20 -4.47 19.97
C HIS A 5 5.16 -5.52 18.88
N SER A 6 4.14 -6.37 18.90
CA SER A 6 3.64 -6.99 17.68
C SER A 6 3.33 -5.84 16.73
N ARG A 7 4.29 -5.45 15.89
CA ARG A 7 4.05 -4.55 14.77
C ARG A 7 2.89 -5.18 14.02
N GLY A 8 1.71 -4.56 14.06
CA GLY A 8 0.66 -4.87 13.10
C GLY A 8 1.31 -4.84 11.74
N MET A 9 1.18 -5.91 10.96
CA MET A 9 1.83 -5.96 9.65
C MET A 9 1.24 -4.84 8.80
N SER A 10 2.02 -3.77 8.58
CA SER A 10 1.62 -2.73 7.65
C SER A 10 1.54 -3.30 6.24
N PHE A 11 0.58 -2.82 5.45
CA PHE A 11 0.41 -3.23 4.07
C PHE A 11 0.35 -2.03 3.15
N ARG A 12 0.72 -2.27 1.89
CA ARG A 12 0.85 -1.24 0.87
C ARG A 12 -0.35 -1.24 -0.04
N VAL A 13 -0.79 -0.05 -0.41
CA VAL A 13 -1.95 0.18 -1.28
C VAL A 13 -1.51 0.97 -2.50
N CYS A 14 -2.04 0.58 -3.65
CA CYS A 14 -1.75 1.25 -4.90
C CYS A 14 -2.39 2.64 -4.93
N ILE A 15 -1.60 3.66 -5.28
CA ILE A 15 -2.10 5.04 -5.37
C ILE A 15 -3.07 5.27 -6.54
N ALA A 16 -3.07 4.37 -7.53
CA ALA A 16 -3.83 4.54 -8.77
C ALA A 16 -5.16 3.77 -8.75
N CYS A 17 -5.17 2.55 -8.21
CA CYS A 17 -6.38 1.71 -8.18
C CYS A 17 -6.85 1.35 -6.77
N ASN A 18 -6.17 1.82 -5.73
CA ASN A 18 -6.44 1.50 -4.33
C ASN A 18 -6.37 0.00 -3.99
N GLY A 19 -5.77 -0.83 -4.85
CA GLY A 19 -5.58 -2.26 -4.62
C GLY A 19 -4.45 -2.59 -3.64
N ILE A 20 -4.61 -3.65 -2.85
CA ILE A 20 -3.64 -4.09 -1.82
C ILE A 20 -2.53 -5.01 -2.36
N ARG A 21 -2.63 -5.47 -3.62
CA ARG A 21 -1.67 -6.41 -4.22
C ARG A 21 -0.45 -5.66 -4.76
N VAL A 22 0.32 -5.06 -3.84
CA VAL A 22 1.50 -4.24 -4.15
C VAL A 22 2.78 -4.94 -3.69
N TYR A 23 3.70 -5.17 -4.64
CA TYR A 23 4.94 -5.90 -4.40
C TYR A 23 6.15 -5.04 -4.73
N PRO A 24 7.32 -5.25 -4.10
CA PRO A 24 8.56 -4.63 -4.53
C PRO A 24 8.84 -4.91 -6.00
N TYR A 25 9.16 -3.89 -6.77
CA TYR A 25 9.53 -4.02 -8.17
C TYR A 25 10.98 -4.51 -8.30
N VAL A 26 11.17 -5.59 -9.04
CA VAL A 26 12.46 -6.30 -9.19
C VAL A 26 13.11 -6.11 -10.57
N GLY A 27 12.82 -5.00 -11.26
CA GLY A 27 13.40 -4.68 -12.57
C GLY A 27 14.71 -3.89 -12.50
N PHE A 28 15.24 -3.52 -13.66
CA PHE A 28 16.53 -2.81 -13.81
C PHE A 28 16.53 -1.34 -13.37
N MET A 29 15.37 -0.79 -13.00
CA MET A 29 15.28 0.60 -12.55
C MET A 29 15.98 0.75 -11.18
N THR A 30 16.77 1.81 -11.01
CA THR A 30 17.41 2.12 -9.73
C THR A 30 16.40 2.70 -8.73
N GLY A 31 16.63 2.42 -7.45
CA GLY A 31 15.79 2.86 -6.32
C GLY A 31 14.73 1.82 -5.91
N GLN A 32 14.27 1.93 -4.66
CA GLN A 32 13.16 1.11 -4.19
C GLN A 32 11.89 1.55 -4.90
N ARG A 33 11.22 0.60 -5.55
CA ARG A 33 9.97 0.80 -6.26
C ARG A 33 9.01 -0.33 -5.93
N TYR A 34 7.75 -0.09 -6.23
CA TYR A 34 6.66 -1.02 -6.01
C TYR A 34 5.82 -1.13 -7.26
N GLN A 35 5.28 -2.31 -7.52
CA GLN A 35 4.38 -2.56 -8.63
C GLN A 35 3.04 -3.08 -8.09
N CYS A 36 1.95 -2.50 -8.56
CA CYS A 36 0.62 -3.05 -8.34
C CYS A 36 0.36 -4.22 -9.29
N GLN A 37 -0.10 -5.35 -8.77
CA GLN A 37 -0.46 -6.52 -9.58
C GLN A 37 -1.79 -6.33 -10.32
N ASP A 38 -2.66 -5.45 -9.83
CA ASP A 38 -4.00 -5.23 -10.39
C ASP A 38 -3.97 -4.34 -11.64
N CYS A 39 -3.29 -3.19 -11.57
CA CYS A 39 -3.27 -2.20 -12.65
C CYS A 39 -1.87 -1.97 -13.26
N LEU A 40 -0.85 -2.69 -12.81
CA LEU A 40 0.55 -2.59 -13.26
C LEU A 40 1.25 -1.26 -12.98
N GLU A 41 0.63 -0.35 -12.22
CA GLU A 41 1.22 0.93 -11.83
C GLU A 41 2.55 0.74 -11.09
N LEU A 42 3.57 1.52 -11.50
CA LEU A 42 4.90 1.54 -10.86
C LEU A 42 5.01 2.76 -9.95
N MET A 43 5.11 2.51 -8.65
CA MET A 43 5.10 3.54 -7.62
C MET A 43 6.45 3.64 -6.93
N VAL A 44 6.89 4.87 -6.66
CA VAL A 44 8.04 5.12 -5.78
C VAL A 44 7.61 5.10 -4.31
N ILE A 45 6.41 5.64 -4.03
CA ILE A 45 5.84 5.72 -2.67
C ILE A 45 4.39 5.20 -2.75
N PRO A 46 4.11 3.97 -2.29
CA PRO A 46 2.75 3.49 -2.11
C PRO A 46 2.15 4.09 -0.84
N LEU A 47 0.81 4.07 -0.75
CA LEU A 47 0.16 4.31 0.53
C LEU A 47 0.45 3.15 1.47
N GLU A 48 0.62 3.41 2.76
CA GLU A 48 0.88 2.39 3.77
C GLU A 48 -0.13 2.53 4.90
N PHE A 49 -0.76 1.42 5.27
CA PHE A 49 -1.74 1.35 6.34
C PHE A 49 -1.29 0.34 7.38
N GLU A 50 -1.48 0.67 8.66
CA GLU A 50 -1.17 -0.23 9.78
C GLU A 50 -2.29 -1.22 10.06
N ASN A 51 -3.53 -0.89 9.67
CA ASN A 51 -4.71 -1.71 9.93
C ASN A 51 -5.77 -1.57 8.84
N GLU A 52 -6.65 -2.56 8.74
CA GLU A 52 -7.72 -2.63 7.74
C GLU A 52 -8.80 -1.54 7.94
N LYS A 53 -9.01 -1.08 9.18
CA LYS A 53 -10.04 -0.08 9.50
C LYS A 53 -9.72 1.25 8.82
N ASP A 54 -8.49 1.74 8.97
CA ASP A 54 -8.05 3.00 8.38
C ASP A 54 -8.09 2.94 6.84
N TYR A 55 -7.75 1.79 6.26
CA TYR A 55 -7.87 1.56 4.82
C TYR A 55 -9.32 1.59 4.34
N LYS A 56 -10.27 0.99 5.06
CA LYS A 56 -11.70 1.02 4.71
C LYS A 56 -12.28 2.44 4.80
N GLU A 57 -11.88 3.20 5.81
CA GLU A 57 -12.27 4.61 5.95
C GLU A 57 -11.73 5.45 4.78
N TYR A 58 -10.48 5.24 4.40
CA TYR A 58 -9.91 5.82 3.18
C TYR A 58 -10.72 5.46 1.92
N LEU A 59 -11.09 4.19 1.73
CA LEU A 59 -11.87 3.77 0.57
C LEU A 59 -13.26 4.42 0.52
N SER A 60 -13.95 4.58 1.67
CA SER A 60 -15.23 5.29 1.69
C SER A 60 -15.10 6.73 1.21
N ILE A 61 -14.05 7.44 1.63
CA ILE A 61 -13.79 8.82 1.22
C ILE A 61 -13.50 8.90 -0.28
N MET A 62 -12.72 7.96 -0.82
CA MET A 62 -12.39 7.93 -2.25
C MET A 62 -13.61 7.65 -3.13
N ASN A 63 -14.49 6.72 -2.72
CA ASN A 63 -15.69 6.38 -3.48
C ASN A 63 -16.78 7.48 -3.44
N GLU A 64 -16.78 8.32 -2.41
CA GLU A 64 -17.68 9.49 -2.33
C GLU A 64 -17.21 10.67 -3.19
N SER A 65 -15.98 10.63 -3.69
CA SER A 65 -15.37 11.71 -4.48
C SER A 65 -15.53 11.57 -6.00
N GLU A 66 -16.23 10.52 -6.47
CA GLU A 66 -16.63 10.30 -7.87
C GLU A 66 -18.07 10.74 -8.16
#